data_AF-A0A927FUE8-F1
#
_entry.id   AF-A0A927FUE8-F1
#
_cell.length_a   1.000
_cell.length_b   1.000
_cell.length_c   1.000
_cell.angle_alpha   90.00
_cell.angle_beta   90.00
_cell.angle_gamma   90.00
#
_symmetry.space_group_name_H-M   'P 1'
#
loop_
_entity.id
_entity.type
_entity.pdbx_description
1 polymer ?
#
loop_
_entity_poly.entity_id
_entity_poly.type
_entity_poly.pdbx_seq_one_letter_code
_entity_poly.pdbx_strand_id
1 'polypeptide(L)'
;MPPNSTPSANPIRRPSPTSWRPAVPASPATCRACRGSGLGAGGGEDRGVTFTRLSNLDHFPQHLRGAFVAIGNFDGFHRGHQSILAALREAARDAGAPAIVLTFEPHPRDVFAPAPFMFRLTQGSAKAQLAEALGLDGILVLPFDKAFSQIEAETFVEEFLVERMQVRGVFIGADFHFGRQRRGTPLFLQAEGEKRAFAVTILDLMDEGDEVISSSRIRAALSEGSVAAANRLLGYHWFFDGCVVKGDQRGRDLGYPTANTLTPTGFQLAQGVYAVRARLGDRLLDGVAAYGKPMFDNQRPPFETHLFDFDEDIYDQILHVALVGHIRGQEVFNGLDELIAAMDRDSRKARDMIAKARPISELDQKLGFFR
;
A
#
# COMPACT_ATOMS: atom_id res chain seq x y z
N MET A 1 27.17 -70.20 32.90
CA MET A 1 26.11 -70.55 31.94
C MET A 1 25.01 -71.21 32.75
N PRO A 2 23.92 -70.51 33.14
CA PRO A 2 22.98 -69.78 32.28
C PRO A 2 22.84 -68.27 32.65
N PRO A 3 22.02 -67.48 31.93
CA PRO A 3 22.13 -66.02 31.86
C PRO A 3 21.16 -65.24 32.77
N ASN A 4 21.58 -64.01 33.04
CA ASN A 4 20.87 -62.93 33.73
C ASN A 4 19.62 -62.46 32.97
N SER A 5 18.57 -62.19 33.73
CA SER A 5 17.33 -61.53 33.33
C SER A 5 17.49 -60.00 33.29
N THR A 6 17.21 -59.38 32.13
CA THR A 6 16.96 -57.94 31.97
C THR A 6 15.46 -57.67 31.81
N PRO A 7 14.88 -56.63 32.46
CA PRO A 7 13.51 -56.25 32.18
C PRO A 7 13.40 -55.42 30.90
N SER A 8 12.34 -55.75 30.15
CA SER A 8 11.88 -55.17 28.89
C SER A 8 11.67 -53.65 28.96
N ALA A 9 12.35 -52.92 28.07
CA ALA A 9 12.00 -51.54 27.74
C ALA A 9 11.08 -51.53 26.51
N ASN A 10 9.90 -50.96 26.70
CA ASN A 10 8.86 -50.79 25.69
C ASN A 10 9.34 -49.79 24.61
N PRO A 11 9.38 -50.12 23.30
CA PRO A 11 9.81 -49.17 22.29
C PRO A 11 8.71 -48.13 22.03
N ILE A 12 9.02 -46.86 22.33
CA ILE A 12 8.21 -45.70 21.96
C ILE A 12 8.08 -45.69 20.44
N ARG A 13 6.85 -45.91 19.94
CA ARG A 13 6.50 -45.77 18.52
C ARG A 13 6.76 -44.31 18.08
N ARG A 14 7.70 -44.12 17.15
CA ARG A 14 7.86 -42.88 16.40
C ARG A 14 6.66 -42.73 15.45
N PRO A 15 5.96 -41.58 15.41
CA PRO A 15 4.94 -41.36 14.40
C PRO A 15 5.58 -41.17 13.01
N SER A 16 4.94 -41.75 11.99
CA SER A 16 5.36 -41.74 10.58
C SER A 16 5.20 -40.37 9.92
N PRO A 17 6.09 -39.98 8.97
CA PRO A 17 6.13 -38.65 8.36
C PRO A 17 5.19 -38.49 7.15
N THR A 18 3.96 -39.02 7.21
CA THR A 18 3.05 -38.99 6.05
C THR A 18 1.57 -38.91 6.47
N SER A 19 1.14 -37.73 6.89
CA SER A 19 -0.24 -37.25 6.69
C SER A 19 -0.34 -35.76 7.04
N TRP A 20 0.32 -34.90 6.27
CA TRP A 20 0.09 -33.45 6.35
C TRP A 20 -0.66 -33.00 5.10
N ARG A 21 -1.93 -32.60 5.29
CA ARG A 21 -2.66 -31.81 4.31
C ARG A 21 -2.51 -30.34 4.72
N PRO A 22 -1.98 -29.45 3.86
CA PRO A 22 -1.86 -28.04 4.20
C PRO A 22 -3.26 -27.44 4.38
N ALA A 23 -3.43 -26.62 5.42
CA ALA A 23 -4.58 -25.73 5.50
C ALA A 23 -4.48 -24.74 4.32
N VAL A 24 -5.51 -24.69 3.49
CA VAL A 24 -5.60 -23.74 2.37
C VAL A 24 -5.52 -22.32 2.94
N PRO A 25 -4.60 -21.46 2.48
CA PRO A 25 -4.54 -20.09 2.98
C PRO A 25 -5.84 -19.37 2.63
N ALA A 26 -6.42 -18.75 3.64
CA ALA A 26 -7.63 -17.97 3.53
C ALA A 26 -7.43 -16.83 2.52
N SER A 27 -8.27 -16.78 1.48
CA SER A 27 -8.31 -15.67 0.52
C SER A 27 -8.61 -14.34 1.24
N PRO A 28 -8.07 -13.19 0.78
CA PRO A 28 -8.43 -11.86 1.30
C PRO A 28 -9.95 -11.63 1.39
N ALA A 29 -10.74 -12.32 0.55
CA ALA A 29 -12.20 -12.26 0.53
C ALA A 29 -12.88 -12.87 1.78
N THR A 30 -12.15 -13.56 2.65
CA THR A 30 -12.69 -14.25 3.84
C THR A 30 -12.58 -13.44 5.13
N CYS A 31 -11.75 -12.37 5.16
CA CYS A 31 -11.59 -11.50 6.33
C CYS A 31 -12.87 -10.68 6.59
N ARG A 32 -13.39 -10.74 7.83
CA ARG A 32 -14.64 -10.07 8.23
C ARG A 32 -14.54 -8.55 8.12
N ALA A 33 -13.37 -7.97 8.42
CA ALA A 33 -13.12 -6.54 8.32
C ALA A 33 -13.08 -6.02 6.86
N CYS A 34 -12.58 -6.81 5.91
CA CYS A 34 -12.58 -6.45 4.48
C CYS A 34 -13.99 -6.35 3.88
N ARG A 35 -15.00 -6.98 4.51
CA ARG A 35 -16.41 -6.91 4.07
C ARG A 35 -17.16 -5.68 4.60
N GLY A 36 -16.56 -4.90 5.51
CA GLY A 36 -17.26 -3.85 6.26
C GLY A 36 -16.52 -2.52 6.40
N SER A 37 -15.45 -2.26 5.65
CA SER A 37 -14.66 -1.03 5.75
C SER A 37 -15.38 0.19 5.14
N GLY A 38 -16.47 0.63 5.78
CA GLY A 38 -16.77 2.04 5.94
C GLY A 38 -16.17 2.45 7.28
N LEU A 39 -14.90 2.86 7.29
CA LEU A 39 -14.24 3.36 8.49
C LEU A 39 -14.34 4.89 8.47
N GLY A 40 -14.86 5.43 9.57
CA GLY A 40 -15.26 6.83 9.74
C GLY A 40 -14.09 7.81 9.72
N ALA A 41 -14.41 9.00 9.23
CA ALA A 41 -13.53 10.16 9.14
C ALA A 41 -13.16 10.69 10.54
N GLY A 42 -11.87 10.85 10.79
CA GLY A 42 -11.33 11.66 11.88
C GLY A 42 -11.31 13.12 11.45
N GLY A 43 -11.97 13.99 12.22
CA GLY A 43 -12.22 15.38 11.89
C GLY A 43 -10.95 16.25 11.89
N GLY A 44 -10.68 16.85 10.73
CA GLY A 44 -9.92 18.08 10.59
C GLY A 44 -10.88 19.18 10.14
N GLU A 45 -10.91 20.28 10.89
CA GLU A 45 -11.74 21.46 10.65
C GLU A 45 -11.14 22.29 9.51
N ASP A 46 -11.71 22.24 8.29
CA ASP A 46 -11.85 23.37 7.36
C ASP A 46 -12.61 22.93 6.09
N ARG A 47 -13.68 23.66 5.74
CA ARG A 47 -14.74 23.38 4.73
C ARG A 47 -15.61 22.15 5.04
N GLY A 48 -16.92 22.35 5.23
CA GLY A 48 -17.90 21.29 5.50
C GLY A 48 -18.16 20.29 4.37
N VAL A 49 -17.14 19.93 3.60
CA VAL A 49 -17.20 18.93 2.52
C VAL A 49 -16.46 17.68 2.99
N THR A 50 -17.20 16.60 3.20
CA THR A 50 -16.63 15.28 3.54
C THR A 50 -15.89 14.71 2.32
N PHE A 51 -14.65 14.25 2.51
CA PHE A 51 -13.89 13.52 1.49
C PHE A 51 -14.75 12.39 0.89
N THR A 52 -14.84 12.36 -0.44
CA THR A 52 -15.73 11.42 -1.14
C THR A 52 -14.95 10.42 -1.97
N ARG A 53 -15.16 9.12 -1.72
CA ARG A 53 -14.61 8.02 -2.53
C ARG A 53 -15.66 7.49 -3.49
N LEU A 54 -15.31 7.44 -4.78
CA LEU A 54 -16.17 6.96 -5.86
C LEU A 54 -15.50 5.79 -6.58
N SER A 55 -16.32 4.87 -7.09
CA SER A 55 -15.87 3.71 -7.88
C SER A 55 -16.49 3.64 -9.28
N ASN A 56 -17.41 4.55 -9.61
CA ASN A 56 -18.04 4.69 -10.91
C ASN A 56 -18.56 6.12 -11.11
N LEU A 57 -19.11 6.39 -12.28
CA LEU A 57 -19.66 7.70 -12.66
C LEU A 57 -21.18 7.69 -12.86
N ASP A 58 -21.91 6.64 -12.46
CA ASP A 58 -23.35 6.56 -12.74
C ASP A 58 -24.14 7.57 -11.90
N HIS A 59 -23.67 7.83 -10.68
CA HIS A 59 -24.25 8.83 -9.77
C HIS A 59 -23.15 9.78 -9.27
N PHE A 60 -22.56 10.55 -10.19
CA PHE A 60 -21.51 11.50 -9.83
C PHE A 60 -22.08 12.62 -8.93
N PRO A 61 -21.57 12.81 -7.69
CA PRO A 61 -22.16 13.71 -6.71
C PRO A 61 -22.21 15.17 -7.17
N GLN A 62 -23.33 15.85 -6.89
CA GLN A 62 -23.54 17.24 -7.30
C GLN A 62 -22.47 18.19 -6.73
N HIS A 63 -22.01 17.96 -5.50
CA HIS A 63 -20.97 18.79 -4.85
C HIS A 63 -19.57 18.61 -5.44
N LEU A 64 -19.36 17.58 -6.27
CA LEU A 64 -18.10 17.34 -6.98
C LEU A 64 -18.14 17.72 -8.46
N ARG A 65 -19.31 18.09 -9.01
CA ARG A 65 -19.40 18.58 -10.39
C ARG A 65 -18.68 19.91 -10.52
N GLY A 66 -18.08 20.18 -11.68
CA GLY A 66 -17.24 21.37 -11.81
C GLY A 66 -15.82 21.20 -11.25
N ALA A 67 -15.43 19.97 -10.90
CA ALA A 67 -14.14 19.72 -10.28
C ALA A 67 -12.96 20.06 -11.18
N PHE A 68 -11.86 20.37 -10.51
CA PHE A 68 -10.52 20.26 -11.05
C PHE A 68 -10.06 18.83 -10.78
N VAL A 69 -9.56 18.16 -11.82
CA VAL A 69 -9.26 16.73 -11.77
C VAL A 69 -7.80 16.47 -12.12
N ALA A 70 -7.06 15.77 -11.26
CA ALA A 70 -5.79 15.17 -11.66
C ALA A 70 -6.01 13.73 -12.14
N ILE A 71 -5.49 13.38 -13.32
CA ILE A 71 -5.71 12.07 -13.95
C ILE A 71 -4.39 11.30 -14.04
N GLY A 72 -4.39 10.06 -13.56
CA GLY A 72 -3.19 9.22 -13.59
C GLY A 72 -3.32 7.92 -12.81
N ASN A 73 -2.30 7.08 -12.88
CA ASN A 73 -2.28 5.83 -12.09
C ASN A 73 -1.99 6.08 -10.61
N PHE A 74 -1.28 7.17 -10.30
CA PHE A 74 -0.91 7.61 -8.95
C PHE A 74 -0.39 6.49 -8.03
N ASP A 75 0.34 5.49 -8.57
CA ASP A 75 0.82 4.40 -7.73
C ASP A 75 1.96 4.89 -6.82
N GLY A 76 1.70 4.87 -5.52
CA GLY A 76 2.59 5.37 -4.48
C GLY A 76 2.44 6.85 -4.15
N PHE A 77 1.63 7.65 -4.85
CA PHE A 77 1.49 9.10 -4.59
C PHE A 77 2.83 9.79 -4.26
N HIS A 78 3.89 9.43 -5.00
CA HIS A 78 5.24 9.91 -4.72
C HIS A 78 5.37 11.43 -4.89
N ARG A 79 6.51 12.01 -4.51
CA ARG A 79 6.70 13.48 -4.53
C ARG A 79 6.38 14.12 -5.90
N GLY A 80 6.72 13.45 -7.00
CA GLY A 80 6.30 13.90 -8.34
C GLY A 80 4.79 13.87 -8.61
N HIS A 81 4.02 12.98 -8.00
CA HIS A 81 2.56 13.07 -8.02
C HIS A 81 2.06 14.17 -7.09
N GLN A 82 2.68 14.33 -5.92
CA GLN A 82 2.29 15.36 -4.94
C GLN A 82 2.44 16.77 -5.50
N SER A 83 3.41 17.04 -6.37
CA SER A 83 3.53 18.34 -7.05
C SER A 83 2.35 18.62 -7.98
N ILE A 84 1.90 17.63 -8.76
CA ILE A 84 0.69 17.71 -9.60
C ILE A 84 -0.53 18.00 -8.73
N LEU A 85 -0.66 17.30 -7.60
CA LEU A 85 -1.79 17.47 -6.69
C LEU A 85 -1.75 18.79 -5.92
N ALA A 86 -0.57 19.34 -5.65
CA ALA A 86 -0.43 20.66 -5.07
C ALA A 86 -0.92 21.75 -6.03
N ALA A 87 -0.49 21.70 -7.30
CA ALA A 87 -0.95 22.62 -8.35
C ALA A 87 -2.47 22.50 -8.60
N LEU A 88 -2.99 21.27 -8.60
CA LEU A 88 -4.42 20.99 -8.68
C LEU A 88 -5.19 21.71 -7.56
N ARG A 89 -4.76 21.50 -6.31
CA ARG A 89 -5.43 22.06 -5.12
C ARG A 89 -5.38 23.58 -5.11
N GLU A 90 -4.27 24.17 -5.53
CA GLU A 90 -4.14 25.61 -5.70
C GLU A 90 -5.15 26.16 -6.70
N ALA A 91 -5.19 25.61 -7.91
CA ALA A 91 -6.11 26.07 -8.94
C ALA A 91 -7.59 25.86 -8.55
N ALA A 92 -7.91 24.72 -7.92
CA ALA A 92 -9.26 24.43 -7.45
C ALA A 92 -9.71 25.40 -6.35
N ARG A 93 -8.82 25.70 -5.40
CA ARG A 93 -9.06 26.66 -4.32
C ARG A 93 -9.33 28.06 -4.87
N ASP A 94 -8.51 28.51 -5.81
CA ASP A 94 -8.64 29.84 -6.41
C ASP A 94 -9.93 29.97 -7.25
N ALA A 95 -10.39 28.86 -7.83
CA ALA A 95 -11.65 28.79 -8.59
C ALA A 95 -12.90 28.50 -7.75
N GLY A 96 -12.77 28.30 -6.43
CA GLY A 96 -13.86 27.90 -5.54
C GLY A 96 -14.49 26.56 -5.92
N ALA A 97 -13.70 25.62 -6.45
CA ALA A 97 -14.14 24.34 -7.00
C ALA A 97 -13.49 23.16 -6.26
N PRO A 98 -14.08 21.95 -6.33
CA PRO A 98 -13.49 20.76 -5.71
C PRO A 98 -12.25 20.27 -6.46
N ALA A 99 -11.26 19.77 -5.73
CA ALA A 99 -10.07 19.10 -6.24
C ALA A 99 -10.19 17.59 -6.05
N ILE A 100 -10.20 16.82 -7.15
CA ILE A 100 -10.32 15.36 -7.08
C ILE A 100 -9.24 14.65 -7.90
N VAL A 101 -8.94 13.41 -7.51
CA VAL A 101 -8.10 12.51 -8.30
C VAL A 101 -8.97 11.50 -9.04
N LEU A 102 -8.69 11.29 -10.34
CA LEU A 102 -9.18 10.16 -11.11
C LEU A 102 -8.03 9.16 -11.32
N THR A 103 -8.21 7.96 -10.79
CA THR A 103 -7.24 6.85 -10.91
C THR A 103 -7.94 5.54 -11.28
N PHE A 104 -7.14 4.52 -11.52
CA PHE A 104 -7.55 3.21 -11.99
C PHE A 104 -7.18 2.09 -11.02
N GLU A 105 -8.04 1.06 -10.92
CA GLU A 105 -7.78 -0.20 -10.21
C GLU A 105 -8.47 -1.38 -10.94
N PRO A 106 -7.81 -2.52 -11.22
CA PRO A 106 -6.39 -2.79 -11.05
C PRO A 106 -5.51 -1.82 -11.85
N HIS A 107 -4.21 -1.80 -11.56
CA HIS A 107 -3.30 -0.99 -12.35
C HIS A 107 -3.36 -1.43 -13.82
N PRO A 108 -3.39 -0.52 -14.82
CA PRO A 108 -3.57 -0.91 -16.23
C PRO A 108 -2.60 -1.98 -16.73
N ARG A 109 -1.35 -1.96 -16.24
CA ARG A 109 -0.36 -3.01 -16.57
C ARG A 109 -0.77 -4.42 -16.11
N ASP A 110 -1.49 -4.55 -15.00
CA ASP A 110 -1.95 -5.85 -14.48
C ASP A 110 -3.03 -6.49 -15.37
N VAL A 111 -3.74 -5.70 -16.18
CA VAL A 111 -4.77 -6.21 -17.11
C VAL A 111 -4.16 -6.84 -18.36
N PHE A 112 -2.99 -6.35 -18.78
CA PHE A 112 -2.32 -6.78 -20.00
C PHE A 112 -1.16 -7.75 -19.75
N ALA A 113 -0.57 -7.74 -18.55
CA ALA A 113 0.55 -8.62 -18.23
C ALA A 113 0.07 -10.06 -17.96
N PRO A 114 0.70 -11.09 -18.56
CA PRO A 114 0.64 -12.43 -17.99
C PRO A 114 1.33 -12.39 -16.61
N ALA A 115 0.82 -13.16 -15.64
CA ALA A 115 1.40 -13.22 -14.31
C ALA A 115 2.94 -13.46 -14.37
N PRO A 116 3.75 -12.78 -13.54
CA PRO A 116 3.37 -12.12 -12.28
C PRO A 116 2.86 -10.67 -12.41
N PHE A 117 1.93 -10.32 -11.53
CA PHE A 117 1.34 -8.99 -11.39
C PHE A 117 2.37 -7.97 -10.87
N MET A 118 2.19 -6.70 -11.22
CA MET A 118 3.03 -5.60 -10.76
C MET A 118 3.03 -5.51 -9.23
N PHE A 119 4.20 -5.21 -8.65
CA PHE A 119 4.27 -4.78 -7.25
C PHE A 119 3.63 -3.39 -7.09
N ARG A 120 2.34 -3.39 -6.75
CA ARG A 120 1.58 -2.16 -6.50
C ARG A 120 2.06 -1.52 -5.21
N LEU A 121 2.54 -0.27 -5.30
CA LEU A 121 3.01 0.49 -4.14
C LEU A 121 1.85 0.86 -3.21
N THR A 122 0.67 1.08 -3.78
CA THR A 122 -0.55 1.47 -3.07
C THR A 122 -1.76 0.76 -3.67
N GLN A 123 -2.58 0.15 -2.81
CA GLN A 123 -3.90 -0.35 -3.18
C GLN A 123 -4.92 0.79 -3.21
N GLY A 124 -6.09 0.59 -3.84
CA GLY A 124 -7.16 1.59 -3.86
C GLY A 124 -7.59 2.15 -2.48
N SER A 125 -7.51 1.37 -1.40
CA SER A 125 -7.71 1.85 -0.01
C SER A 125 -6.62 2.85 0.40
N ALA A 126 -5.35 2.49 0.24
CA ALA A 126 -4.21 3.34 0.55
C ALA A 126 -4.18 4.61 -0.32
N LYS A 127 -4.55 4.52 -1.61
CA LYS A 127 -4.70 5.70 -2.48
C LYS A 127 -5.73 6.69 -1.94
N ALA A 128 -6.85 6.20 -1.42
CA ALA A 128 -7.87 7.06 -0.81
C ALA A 128 -7.34 7.74 0.47
N GLN A 129 -6.64 7.01 1.33
CA GLN A 129 -6.02 7.58 2.54
C GLN A 129 -4.98 8.65 2.19
N LEU A 130 -4.15 8.43 1.16
CA LEU A 130 -3.17 9.40 0.69
C LEU A 130 -3.84 10.64 0.08
N ALA A 131 -4.89 10.46 -0.72
CA ALA A 131 -5.66 11.55 -1.31
C ALA A 131 -6.33 12.44 -0.24
N GLU A 132 -6.94 11.81 0.76
CA GLU A 132 -7.56 12.51 1.90
C GLU A 132 -6.52 13.25 2.74
N ALA A 133 -5.40 12.60 3.08
CA ALA A 133 -4.30 13.23 3.82
C ALA A 133 -3.65 14.41 3.07
N LEU A 134 -3.65 14.36 1.73
CA LEU A 134 -3.22 15.48 0.88
C LEU A 134 -4.24 16.63 0.81
N GLY A 135 -5.43 16.47 1.38
CA GLY A 135 -6.47 17.49 1.43
C GLY A 135 -7.20 17.69 0.10
N LEU A 136 -7.47 16.59 -0.61
CA LEU A 136 -8.38 16.56 -1.75
C LEU A 136 -9.83 16.39 -1.28
N ASP A 137 -10.79 16.81 -2.10
CA ASP A 137 -12.22 16.67 -1.82
C ASP A 137 -12.76 15.27 -2.16
N GLY A 138 -12.02 14.52 -3.00
CA GLY A 138 -12.41 13.17 -3.34
C GLY A 138 -11.44 12.42 -4.26
N ILE A 139 -11.73 11.13 -4.43
CA ILE A 139 -11.03 10.24 -5.33
C ILE A 139 -12.03 9.38 -6.10
N LEU A 140 -11.89 9.35 -7.42
CA LEU A 140 -12.60 8.45 -8.32
C LEU A 140 -11.65 7.33 -8.75
N VAL A 141 -11.91 6.11 -8.26
CA VAL A 141 -11.14 4.91 -8.60
C VAL A 141 -11.95 4.07 -9.58
N LEU A 142 -11.72 4.27 -10.88
CA LEU A 142 -12.44 3.54 -11.92
C LEU A 142 -11.92 2.11 -12.07
N PRO A 143 -12.80 1.12 -12.25
CA PRO A 143 -12.39 -0.23 -12.61
C PRO A 143 -11.72 -0.19 -13.98
N PHE A 144 -10.47 -0.67 -14.05
CA PHE A 144 -9.77 -0.79 -15.33
C PHE A 144 -9.77 -2.25 -15.77
N ASP A 145 -10.51 -2.54 -16.82
CA ASP A 145 -10.59 -3.85 -17.44
C ASP A 145 -10.38 -3.76 -18.95
N LYS A 146 -10.50 -4.91 -19.64
CA LYS A 146 -10.36 -4.97 -21.09
C LYS A 146 -11.40 -4.11 -21.80
N ALA A 147 -12.63 -4.02 -21.30
CA ALA A 147 -13.67 -3.21 -21.92
C ALA A 147 -13.36 -1.72 -21.78
N PHE A 148 -12.97 -1.27 -20.58
CA PHE A 148 -12.51 0.09 -20.32
C PHE A 148 -11.33 0.46 -21.23
N SER A 149 -10.39 -0.46 -21.45
CA SER A 149 -9.24 -0.21 -22.32
C SER A 149 -9.57 -0.01 -23.81
N GLN A 150 -10.80 -0.34 -24.24
CA GLN A 150 -11.27 -0.08 -25.61
C GLN A 150 -11.93 1.29 -25.78
N ILE A 151 -12.12 2.06 -24.71
CA ILE A 151 -12.73 3.39 -24.78
C ILE A 151 -11.78 4.32 -25.56
N GLU A 152 -12.29 4.96 -26.61
CA GLU A 152 -11.55 5.94 -27.41
C GLU A 152 -11.30 7.23 -26.60
N ALA A 153 -10.25 7.98 -26.94
CA ALA A 153 -9.85 9.15 -26.16
C ALA A 153 -10.93 10.25 -26.18
N GLU A 154 -11.59 10.44 -27.31
CA GLU A 154 -12.70 11.37 -27.53
C GLU A 154 -13.89 11.01 -26.62
N THR A 155 -14.28 9.73 -26.58
CA THR A 155 -15.35 9.22 -25.73
C THR A 155 -15.04 9.43 -24.24
N PHE A 156 -13.78 9.19 -23.83
CA PHE A 156 -13.37 9.45 -22.46
C PHE A 156 -13.51 10.94 -22.10
N VAL A 157 -13.08 11.85 -22.97
CA VAL A 157 -13.23 13.29 -22.70
C VAL A 157 -14.71 13.70 -22.66
N GLU A 158 -15.49 13.29 -23.65
CA GLU A 158 -16.89 13.66 -23.78
C GLU A 158 -17.74 13.12 -22.63
N GLU A 159 -17.82 11.80 -22.49
CA GLU A 159 -18.75 11.18 -21.55
C GLU A 159 -18.27 11.32 -20.11
N PHE A 160 -16.97 11.18 -19.85
CA PHE A 160 -16.47 11.14 -18.47
C PHE A 160 -16.22 12.55 -17.96
N LEU A 161 -15.37 13.30 -18.66
CA LEU A 161 -14.90 14.61 -18.17
C LEU A 161 -15.96 15.69 -18.34
N VAL A 162 -16.62 15.77 -19.50
CA VAL A 162 -17.56 16.85 -19.80
C VAL A 162 -18.97 16.55 -19.32
N GLU A 163 -19.58 15.45 -19.76
CA GLU A 163 -20.99 15.18 -19.47
C GLU A 163 -21.23 14.82 -17.99
N ARG A 164 -20.45 13.86 -17.46
CA ARG A 164 -20.67 13.32 -16.12
C ARG A 164 -20.00 14.16 -15.02
N MET A 165 -18.72 14.49 -15.18
CA MET A 165 -17.95 15.23 -14.17
C MET A 165 -18.06 16.75 -14.30
N GLN A 166 -18.35 17.24 -15.52
CA GLN A 166 -18.41 18.67 -15.83
C GLN A 166 -17.13 19.40 -15.41
N VAL A 167 -15.96 18.82 -15.71
CA VAL A 167 -14.68 19.33 -15.22
C VAL A 167 -14.44 20.78 -15.64
N ARG A 168 -13.84 21.57 -14.75
CA ARG A 168 -13.38 22.93 -15.05
C ARG A 168 -11.90 22.99 -15.38
N GLY A 169 -11.13 22.02 -14.86
CA GLY A 169 -9.70 21.92 -15.08
C GLY A 169 -9.20 20.48 -14.99
N VAL A 170 -8.19 20.14 -15.79
CA VAL A 170 -7.54 18.83 -15.80
C VAL A 170 -6.04 18.99 -15.63
N PHE A 171 -5.46 18.17 -14.75
CA PHE A 171 -4.05 18.18 -14.40
C PHE A 171 -3.43 16.82 -14.71
N ILE A 172 -2.36 16.81 -15.50
CA ILE A 172 -1.69 15.59 -15.94
C ILE A 172 -0.17 15.77 -15.97
N GLY A 173 0.57 14.67 -15.86
CA GLY A 173 2.02 14.67 -16.12
C GLY A 173 2.32 14.68 -17.61
N ALA A 174 3.50 15.16 -17.99
CA ALA A 174 3.96 15.21 -19.38
C ALA A 174 4.05 13.83 -20.07
N ASP A 175 4.15 12.74 -19.31
CA ASP A 175 4.18 11.36 -19.81
C ASP A 175 2.79 10.69 -19.85
N PHE A 176 1.72 11.42 -19.54
CA PHE A 176 0.36 10.88 -19.47
C PHE A 176 -0.16 10.44 -20.83
N HIS A 177 -0.75 9.24 -20.88
CA HIS A 177 -1.43 8.73 -22.04
C HIS A 177 -2.72 8.02 -21.63
N PHE A 178 -3.77 8.14 -22.43
CA PHE A 178 -5.08 7.56 -22.18
C PHE A 178 -5.81 7.17 -23.46
N GLY A 179 -7.00 6.61 -23.30
CA GLY A 179 -7.79 6.09 -24.41
C GLY A 179 -7.19 4.84 -25.04
N ARG A 180 -7.95 4.25 -25.95
CA ARG A 180 -7.60 3.02 -26.65
C ARG A 180 -6.23 3.16 -27.32
N GLN A 181 -5.40 2.13 -27.15
CA GLN A 181 -4.04 2.09 -27.68
C GLN A 181 -3.17 3.29 -27.28
N ARG A 182 -3.46 3.98 -26.16
CA ARG A 182 -2.71 5.15 -25.67
C ARG A 182 -2.70 6.32 -26.68
N ARG A 183 -3.76 6.47 -27.48
CA ARG A 183 -3.87 7.52 -28.50
C ARG A 183 -4.12 8.92 -27.92
N GLY A 184 -4.74 9.01 -26.75
CA GLY A 184 -4.87 10.25 -26.01
C GLY A 184 -3.52 10.67 -25.44
N THR A 185 -3.05 11.84 -25.84
CA THR A 185 -1.79 12.48 -25.40
C THR A 185 -2.09 13.77 -24.63
N PRO A 186 -1.11 14.39 -23.96
CA PRO A 186 -1.31 15.68 -23.31
C PRO A 186 -1.74 16.78 -24.29
N LEU A 187 -1.16 16.81 -25.50
CA LEU A 187 -1.52 17.76 -26.56
C LEU A 187 -2.94 17.52 -27.09
N PHE A 188 -3.34 16.26 -27.27
CA PHE A 188 -4.72 15.93 -27.63
C PHE A 188 -5.70 16.46 -26.57
N LEU A 189 -5.41 16.23 -25.29
CA LEU A 189 -6.28 16.66 -24.20
C LEU A 189 -6.37 18.19 -24.12
N GLN A 190 -5.27 18.91 -24.35
CA GLN A 190 -5.27 20.37 -24.40
C GLN A 190 -6.17 20.89 -25.53
N ALA A 191 -6.06 20.32 -26.73
CA ALA A 191 -6.91 20.70 -27.86
C ALA A 191 -8.40 20.39 -27.60
N GLU A 192 -8.72 19.27 -26.94
CA GLU A 192 -10.09 18.98 -26.52
C GLU A 192 -10.59 19.94 -25.42
N GLY A 193 -9.71 20.34 -24.49
CA GLY A 193 -10.00 21.33 -23.46
C GLY A 193 -10.39 22.69 -24.03
N GLU A 194 -9.66 23.16 -25.05
CA GLU A 194 -9.97 24.40 -25.77
C GLU A 194 -11.35 24.34 -26.45
N LYS A 195 -11.67 23.21 -27.12
CA LYS A 195 -12.97 23.03 -27.79
C LYS A 195 -14.14 22.94 -26.82
N ARG A 196 -13.93 22.32 -25.65
CA ARG A 196 -14.99 21.96 -24.70
C ARG A 196 -15.00 22.84 -23.44
N ALA A 197 -14.20 23.92 -23.43
CA ALA A 197 -14.14 24.95 -22.39
C ALA A 197 -13.73 24.46 -20.99
N PHE A 198 -12.70 23.60 -20.89
CA PHE A 198 -12.03 23.28 -19.63
C PHE A 198 -10.51 23.50 -19.74
N ALA A 199 -9.87 23.93 -18.65
CA ALA A 199 -8.44 24.18 -18.62
C ALA A 199 -7.64 22.87 -18.57
N VAL A 200 -6.48 22.81 -19.22
CA VAL A 200 -5.55 21.67 -19.12
C VAL A 200 -4.18 22.19 -18.67
N THR A 201 -3.69 21.66 -17.55
CA THR A 201 -2.36 21.94 -17.03
C THR A 201 -1.51 20.68 -17.15
N ILE A 202 -0.42 20.79 -17.90
CA ILE A 202 0.57 19.73 -18.07
C ILE A 202 1.76 20.09 -17.19
N LEU A 203 2.13 19.19 -16.27
CA LEU A 203 3.28 19.38 -15.41
C LEU A 203 4.44 18.48 -15.83
N ASP A 204 5.64 19.05 -15.75
CA ASP A 204 6.88 18.31 -15.94
C ASP A 204 7.08 17.29 -14.81
N LEU A 205 7.87 16.27 -15.13
CA LEU A 205 8.26 15.26 -14.15
C LEU A 205 9.23 15.88 -13.14
N MET A 206 9.11 15.46 -11.87
CA MET A 206 9.95 15.96 -10.79
C MET A 206 11.21 15.12 -10.66
N ASP A 207 12.37 15.77 -10.57
CA ASP A 207 13.67 15.13 -10.36
C ASP A 207 14.05 15.04 -8.87
N GLU A 208 14.84 14.02 -8.54
CA GLU A 208 15.62 13.92 -7.32
C GLU A 208 17.10 13.74 -7.68
N GLY A 209 17.90 14.80 -7.50
CA GLY A 209 19.24 14.86 -8.07
C GLY A 209 19.13 14.91 -9.60
N ASP A 210 19.82 14.00 -10.29
CA ASP A 210 19.83 13.92 -11.75
C ASP A 210 18.80 12.91 -12.32
N GLU A 211 17.94 12.33 -11.48
CA GLU A 211 17.00 11.28 -11.90
C GLU A 211 15.55 11.60 -11.52
N VAL A 212 14.65 11.39 -12.49
CA VAL A 212 13.19 11.53 -12.33
C VAL A 212 12.63 10.62 -11.23
N ILE A 213 11.84 11.17 -10.32
CA ILE A 213 11.09 10.41 -9.31
C ILE A 213 9.99 9.60 -10.01
N SER A 214 9.97 8.28 -9.81
CA SER A 214 8.95 7.41 -10.42
C SER A 214 8.58 6.20 -9.55
N SER A 215 7.37 5.67 -9.74
CA SER A 215 6.94 4.43 -9.08
C SER A 215 7.87 3.25 -9.39
N SER A 216 8.52 3.21 -10.56
CA SER A 216 9.47 2.15 -10.91
C SER A 216 10.71 2.16 -10.02
N ARG A 217 11.30 3.34 -9.77
CA ARG A 217 12.45 3.50 -8.86
C ARG A 217 12.09 3.15 -7.42
N ILE A 218 10.89 3.53 -6.97
CA ILE A 218 10.41 3.19 -5.62
C ILE A 218 10.25 1.68 -5.46
N ARG A 219 9.67 0.99 -6.46
CA ARG A 219 9.55 -0.48 -6.43
C ARG A 219 10.92 -1.14 -6.35
N ALA A 220 11.87 -0.72 -7.19
CA ALA A 220 13.23 -1.24 -7.17
C ALA A 220 13.87 -1.06 -5.77
N ALA A 221 13.79 0.14 -5.21
CA ALA A 221 14.31 0.43 -3.87
C ALA A 221 13.68 -0.48 -2.79
N LEU A 222 12.37 -0.72 -2.81
CA LEU A 222 11.70 -1.62 -1.88
C LEU A 222 12.11 -3.09 -2.09
N SER A 223 12.23 -3.53 -3.35
CA SER A 223 12.68 -4.88 -3.71
C SER A 223 14.13 -5.18 -3.35
N GLU A 224 14.95 -4.14 -3.24
CA GLU A 224 16.36 -4.22 -2.81
C GLU A 224 16.53 -3.99 -1.30
N GLY A 225 15.45 -3.68 -0.56
CA GLY A 225 15.49 -3.41 0.88
C GLY A 225 15.98 -2.00 1.23
N SER A 226 16.14 -1.13 0.23
CA SER A 226 16.50 0.28 0.36
C SER A 226 15.29 1.14 0.80
N VAL A 227 14.70 0.82 1.96
CA VAL A 227 13.50 1.49 2.51
C VAL A 227 13.70 3.01 2.64
N ALA A 228 14.87 3.46 3.08
CA ALA A 228 15.17 4.88 3.19
C ALA A 228 15.10 5.61 1.84
N ALA A 229 15.55 4.96 0.75
CA ALA A 229 15.46 5.54 -0.59
C ALA A 229 14.02 5.59 -1.09
N ALA A 230 13.25 4.51 -0.88
CA ALA A 230 11.83 4.47 -1.20
C ALA A 230 11.06 5.59 -0.47
N ASN A 231 11.26 5.71 0.85
CA ASN A 231 10.58 6.71 1.69
C ASN A 231 10.94 8.15 1.28
N ARG A 232 12.18 8.40 0.86
CA ARG A 232 12.61 9.73 0.39
C ARG A 232 11.94 10.11 -0.95
N LEU A 233 11.84 9.17 -1.88
CA LEU A 233 11.14 9.37 -3.17
C LEU A 233 9.63 9.55 -2.97
N LEU A 234 9.05 8.80 -2.02
CA LEU A 234 7.65 8.90 -1.64
C LEU A 234 7.35 10.20 -0.89
N GLY A 235 8.27 10.70 -0.07
CA GLY A 235 8.03 11.80 0.86
C GLY A 235 7.25 11.37 2.11
N TYR A 236 7.06 10.07 2.31
CA TYR A 236 6.40 9.49 3.48
C TYR A 236 6.94 8.07 3.71
N HIS A 237 6.72 7.51 4.91
CA HIS A 237 7.12 6.14 5.19
C HIS A 237 6.19 5.18 4.47
N TRP A 238 6.74 4.38 3.55
CA TRP A 238 5.94 3.43 2.80
C TRP A 238 5.17 2.50 3.75
N PHE A 239 3.89 2.33 3.48
CA PHE A 239 3.00 1.52 4.29
C PHE A 239 2.13 0.63 3.42
N PHE A 240 1.63 -0.44 4.03
CA PHE A 240 0.60 -1.29 3.46
C PHE A 240 -0.41 -1.68 4.54
N ASP A 241 -1.57 -2.15 4.09
CA ASP A 241 -2.62 -2.67 4.96
C ASP A 241 -2.80 -4.17 4.73
N GLY A 242 -3.19 -4.88 5.78
CA GLY A 242 -3.48 -6.30 5.70
C GLY A 242 -4.27 -6.81 6.89
N CYS A 243 -5.05 -7.86 6.66
CA CYS A 243 -5.77 -8.56 7.71
C CYS A 243 -4.80 -9.42 8.53
N VAL A 244 -4.89 -9.37 9.85
CA VAL A 244 -4.10 -10.22 10.74
C VAL A 244 -4.72 -11.61 10.79
N VAL A 245 -3.92 -12.62 10.43
CA VAL A 245 -4.34 -14.02 10.40
C VAL A 245 -3.58 -14.85 11.43
N LYS A 246 -4.08 -16.06 11.69
CA LYS A 246 -3.36 -17.04 12.50
C LYS A 246 -2.19 -17.60 11.68
N GLY A 247 -0.97 -17.38 12.16
CA GLY A 247 0.25 -18.04 11.67
C GLY A 247 0.59 -19.30 12.45
N ASP A 248 1.85 -19.73 12.39
CA ASP A 248 2.35 -20.95 13.07
C ASP A 248 2.41 -20.83 14.60
N GLN A 249 2.17 -19.64 15.16
CA GLN A 249 2.17 -19.29 16.58
C GLN A 249 3.47 -19.59 17.38
N ARG A 250 4.53 -20.04 16.71
CA ARG A 250 5.83 -20.41 17.33
C ARG A 250 6.47 -19.28 18.13
N GLY A 251 6.33 -18.02 17.69
CA GLY A 251 6.90 -16.87 18.39
C GLY A 251 6.36 -16.71 19.81
N ARG A 252 5.10 -17.11 20.05
CA ARG A 252 4.45 -17.00 21.37
C ARG A 252 5.17 -17.83 22.42
N ASP A 253 5.58 -19.05 22.07
CA ASP A 253 6.31 -19.95 22.96
C ASP A 253 7.71 -19.43 23.30
N LEU A 254 8.23 -18.50 22.48
CA LEU A 254 9.54 -17.87 22.64
C LEU A 254 9.48 -16.48 23.29
N GLY A 255 8.29 -16.02 23.72
CA GLY A 255 8.09 -14.68 24.29
C GLY A 255 7.92 -13.56 23.27
N TYR A 256 7.78 -13.88 21.97
CA TYR A 256 7.57 -12.93 20.88
C TYR A 256 6.27 -13.24 20.13
N PRO A 257 5.09 -12.92 20.70
CA PRO A 257 3.84 -13.01 19.95
C PRO A 257 3.93 -12.13 18.70
N THR A 258 3.53 -12.67 17.55
CA THR A 258 3.56 -11.95 16.26
C THR A 258 2.17 -11.86 15.62
N ALA A 259 1.86 -10.66 15.12
CA ALA A 259 0.75 -10.41 14.22
C ALA A 259 1.17 -10.79 12.79
N ASN A 260 0.53 -11.81 12.22
CA ASN A 260 0.82 -12.26 10.85
C ASN A 260 -0.09 -11.48 9.89
N THR A 261 0.47 -10.47 9.23
CA THR A 261 -0.28 -9.59 8.34
C THR A 261 -0.27 -10.16 6.92
N LEU A 262 -1.45 -10.35 6.32
CA LEU A 262 -1.55 -10.77 4.92
C LEU A 262 -0.99 -9.69 3.99
N THR A 263 -0.10 -10.10 3.10
CA THR A 263 0.48 -9.22 2.08
C THR A 263 -0.38 -9.18 0.82
N PRO A 264 -0.47 -8.02 0.14
CA PRO A 264 -1.12 -7.90 -1.17
C PRO A 264 -0.56 -8.85 -2.24
N THR A 265 -1.33 -9.14 -3.29
CA THR A 265 -0.80 -9.87 -4.46
C THR A 265 0.32 -9.07 -5.13
N GLY A 266 1.41 -9.74 -5.54
CA GLY A 266 2.56 -9.11 -6.18
C GLY A 266 3.49 -8.38 -5.20
N PHE A 267 3.40 -8.67 -3.90
CA PHE A 267 4.24 -8.03 -2.89
C PHE A 267 5.71 -8.45 -3.04
N GLN A 268 6.54 -7.50 -3.48
CA GLN A 268 7.96 -7.72 -3.80
C GLN A 268 8.87 -6.86 -2.92
N LEU A 269 8.49 -6.60 -1.67
CA LEU A 269 9.42 -6.09 -0.66
C LEU A 269 10.61 -7.07 -0.53
N ALA A 270 11.82 -6.59 -0.28
CA ALA A 270 12.94 -7.48 0.03
C ALA A 270 12.62 -8.36 1.25
N GLN A 271 13.08 -9.60 1.28
CA GLN A 271 12.92 -10.42 2.49
C GLN A 271 13.97 -10.00 3.53
N GLY A 272 13.53 -9.82 4.77
CA GLY A 272 14.40 -9.37 5.86
C GLY A 272 13.64 -8.97 7.11
N VAL A 273 14.33 -8.26 7.97
CA VAL A 273 13.83 -7.73 9.24
C VAL A 273 13.72 -6.21 9.14
N TYR A 274 12.63 -5.64 9.66
CA TYR A 274 12.26 -4.25 9.52
C TYR A 274 11.86 -3.65 10.87
N ALA A 275 12.27 -2.41 11.10
CA ALA A 275 11.67 -1.56 12.12
C ALA A 275 10.35 -1.01 11.56
N VAL A 276 9.26 -1.13 12.32
CA VAL A 276 7.93 -0.76 11.83
C VAL A 276 7.15 0.05 12.87
N ARG A 277 6.24 0.88 12.36
CA ARG A 277 5.11 1.39 13.14
C ARG A 277 3.82 0.84 12.58
N ALA A 278 2.93 0.45 13.46
CA ALA A 278 1.65 -0.13 13.11
C ALA A 278 0.49 0.70 13.67
N ARG A 279 -0.59 0.80 12.91
CA ARG A 279 -1.82 1.45 13.32
C ARG A 279 -2.93 0.40 13.40
N LEU A 280 -3.57 0.31 14.56
CA LEU A 280 -4.70 -0.57 14.85
C LEU A 280 -5.86 0.28 15.37
N GLY A 281 -6.82 0.58 14.50
CA GLY A 281 -7.77 1.65 14.76
C GLY A 281 -7.03 2.96 15.02
N ASP A 282 -7.28 3.59 16.16
CA ASP A 282 -6.63 4.85 16.56
C ASP A 282 -5.33 4.66 17.36
N ARG A 283 -4.93 3.41 17.62
CA ARG A 283 -3.72 3.09 18.38
C ARG A 283 -2.52 3.08 17.46
N LEU A 284 -1.46 3.76 17.90
CA LEU A 284 -0.14 3.68 17.30
C LEU A 284 0.73 2.73 18.12
N LEU A 285 1.31 1.74 17.47
CA LEU A 285 2.10 0.67 18.07
C LEU A 285 3.46 0.61 17.37
N ASP A 286 4.52 0.42 18.14
CA ASP A 286 5.87 0.21 17.61
C ASP A 286 6.16 -1.29 17.51
N GLY A 287 7.01 -1.70 16.57
CA GLY A 287 7.34 -3.11 16.45
C GLY A 287 8.57 -3.41 15.60
N VAL A 288 8.91 -4.70 15.59
CA VAL A 288 9.88 -5.30 14.66
C VAL A 288 9.17 -6.35 13.83
N ALA A 289 9.40 -6.34 12.52
CA ALA A 289 8.76 -7.26 11.61
C ALA A 289 9.78 -8.12 10.86
N ALA A 290 9.47 -9.40 10.71
CA ALA A 290 10.16 -10.31 9.81
C ALA A 290 9.27 -10.56 8.58
N TYR A 291 9.83 -10.38 7.38
CA TYR A 291 9.16 -10.68 6.13
C TYR A 291 9.98 -11.68 5.32
N GLY A 292 9.36 -12.79 4.94
CA GLY A 292 10.07 -13.92 4.34
C GLY A 292 10.54 -14.95 5.37
N LYS A 293 10.67 -16.19 4.91
CA LYS A 293 11.27 -17.31 5.65
C LYS A 293 12.22 -18.03 4.70
N PRO A 294 13.49 -18.31 5.08
CA PRO A 294 14.47 -18.97 4.21
C PRO A 294 14.03 -20.34 3.66
N MET A 295 13.07 -21.00 4.32
CA MET A 295 12.71 -22.41 4.11
C MET A 295 11.24 -22.65 3.70
N PHE A 296 10.44 -21.62 3.41
CA PHE A 296 9.00 -21.76 3.11
C PHE A 296 8.65 -21.49 1.64
N ASP A 297 7.49 -22.00 1.20
CA ASP A 297 6.90 -21.66 -0.10
C ASP A 297 6.80 -20.13 -0.26
N ASN A 298 7.63 -19.62 -1.18
CA ASN A 298 7.83 -18.20 -1.44
C ASN A 298 6.68 -17.54 -2.21
N GLN A 299 5.58 -18.25 -2.48
CA GLN A 299 4.47 -17.65 -3.23
C GLN A 299 3.77 -16.51 -2.48
N ARG A 300 3.65 -16.60 -1.15
CA ARG A 300 3.15 -15.51 -0.26
C ARG A 300 3.75 -15.63 1.15
N PRO A 301 5.01 -15.20 1.35
CA PRO A 301 5.61 -15.23 2.67
C PRO A 301 4.83 -14.33 3.64
N PRO A 302 4.69 -14.73 4.92
CA PRO A 302 4.01 -13.93 5.92
C PRO A 302 4.84 -12.68 6.25
N PHE A 303 4.14 -11.60 6.60
CA PHE A 303 4.73 -10.44 7.25
C PHE A 303 4.42 -10.50 8.75
N GLU A 304 5.39 -10.99 9.53
CA GLU A 304 5.23 -11.31 10.94
C GLU A 304 5.73 -10.14 11.80
N THR A 305 4.82 -9.40 12.44
CA THR A 305 5.18 -8.24 13.27
C THR A 305 5.09 -8.58 14.74
N HIS A 306 6.21 -8.49 15.47
CA HIS A 306 6.21 -8.44 16.92
C HIS A 306 5.95 -7.00 17.36
N LEU A 307 4.73 -6.75 17.86
CA LEU A 307 4.33 -5.46 18.41
C LEU A 307 4.89 -5.34 19.82
N PHE A 308 5.58 -4.24 20.10
CA PHE A 308 6.16 -4.00 21.41
C PHE A 308 5.09 -3.63 22.43
N ASP A 309 5.28 -4.13 23.65
CA ASP A 309 4.48 -3.74 24.82
C ASP A 309 2.96 -3.95 24.56
N PHE A 310 2.64 -5.03 23.86
CA PHE A 310 1.31 -5.37 23.34
C PHE A 310 1.01 -6.87 23.47
N ASP A 311 -0.13 -7.22 24.08
CA ASP A 311 -0.49 -8.62 24.41
C ASP A 311 -1.92 -9.02 24.02
N GLU A 312 -2.59 -8.24 23.17
CA GLU A 312 -3.98 -8.48 22.77
C GLU A 312 -4.12 -9.38 21.51
N ASP A 313 -5.19 -10.16 21.44
CA ASP A 313 -5.56 -10.93 20.25
C ASP A 313 -6.25 -10.05 19.20
N ILE A 314 -5.56 -9.82 18.07
CA ILE A 314 -6.04 -8.93 17.00
C ILE A 314 -6.37 -9.65 15.68
N TYR A 315 -6.67 -10.95 15.75
CA TYR A 315 -7.08 -11.72 14.57
C TYR A 315 -8.30 -11.10 13.88
N ASP A 316 -8.33 -11.20 12.55
CA ASP A 316 -9.35 -10.65 11.67
C ASP A 316 -9.47 -9.11 11.65
N GLN A 317 -8.59 -8.40 12.37
CA GLN A 317 -8.47 -6.94 12.31
C GLN A 317 -7.53 -6.50 11.19
N ILE A 318 -7.73 -5.29 10.68
CA ILE A 318 -6.81 -4.66 9.71
C ILE A 318 -5.70 -3.98 10.49
N LEU A 319 -4.46 -4.37 10.18
CA LEU A 319 -3.27 -3.68 10.66
C LEU A 319 -2.70 -2.86 9.50
N HIS A 320 -2.47 -1.57 9.75
CA HIS A 320 -1.72 -0.72 8.83
C HIS A 320 -0.26 -0.72 9.29
N VAL A 321 0.69 -1.01 8.41
CA VAL A 321 2.11 -1.14 8.78
C VAL A 321 2.96 -0.24 7.92
N ALA A 322 3.64 0.73 8.55
CA ALA A 322 4.62 1.60 7.92
C ALA A 322 6.05 1.12 8.23
N LEU A 323 6.91 1.10 7.19
CA LEU A 323 8.31 0.72 7.34
C LEU A 323 9.15 1.93 7.75
N VAL A 324 9.67 1.90 8.97
CA VAL A 324 10.63 2.89 9.47
C VAL A 324 11.99 2.66 8.82
N GLY A 325 12.41 1.40 8.68
CA GLY A 325 13.63 1.08 7.96
C GLY A 325 13.97 -0.41 7.96
N HIS A 326 14.91 -0.79 7.10
CA HIS A 326 15.43 -2.14 7.00
C HIS A 326 16.56 -2.37 8.03
N ILE A 327 16.50 -3.49 8.75
CA ILE A 327 17.45 -3.85 9.82
C ILE A 327 18.53 -4.76 9.28
N ARG A 328 18.14 -5.83 8.57
CA ARG A 328 19.01 -6.84 7.97
C ARG A 328 18.19 -7.76 7.03
N GLY A 329 18.88 -8.46 6.13
CA GLY A 329 18.29 -9.54 5.35
C GLY A 329 17.96 -10.78 6.17
N GLN A 330 17.46 -11.81 5.50
CA GLN A 330 17.19 -13.12 6.12
C GLN A 330 18.48 -13.84 6.54
N GLU A 331 18.43 -14.50 7.69
CA GLU A 331 19.54 -15.27 8.26
C GLU A 331 19.06 -16.67 8.66
N VAL A 332 19.96 -17.64 8.62
CA VAL A 332 19.72 -19.01 9.12
C VAL A 332 20.45 -19.16 10.44
N PHE A 333 19.78 -19.71 11.46
CA PHE A 333 20.32 -19.90 12.80
C PHE A 333 20.52 -21.39 13.10
N ASN A 334 21.58 -21.73 13.80
CA ASN A 334 21.97 -23.11 14.12
C ASN A 334 21.30 -23.66 15.40
N GLY A 335 20.38 -22.91 15.99
CA GLY A 335 19.69 -23.31 17.22
C GLY A 335 18.76 -22.23 17.75
N LEU A 336 18.02 -22.57 18.80
CA LEU A 336 17.04 -21.68 19.41
C LEU A 336 17.71 -20.46 20.07
N ASP A 337 18.84 -20.67 20.75
CA ASP A 337 19.55 -19.59 21.46
C ASP A 337 20.07 -18.52 20.49
N GLU A 338 20.60 -18.91 19.33
CA GLU A 338 21.04 -17.97 18.29
C GLU A 338 19.87 -17.16 17.72
N LEU A 339 18.72 -17.82 17.50
CA LEU A 339 17.50 -17.17 17.03
C LEU A 339 17.00 -16.13 18.05
N ILE A 340 16.88 -16.50 19.33
CA ILE A 340 16.45 -15.59 20.40
C ILE A 340 17.41 -14.40 20.50
N ALA A 341 18.72 -14.66 20.50
CA ALA A 341 19.73 -13.61 20.54
C ALA A 341 19.62 -12.65 19.34
N ALA A 342 19.25 -13.15 18.16
CA ALA A 342 18.99 -12.31 16.99
C ALA A 342 17.72 -11.47 17.15
N MET A 343 16.61 -12.07 17.59
CA MET A 343 15.34 -11.38 17.84
C MET A 343 15.50 -10.25 18.87
N ASP A 344 16.30 -10.48 19.90
CA ASP A 344 16.66 -9.47 20.90
C ASP A 344 17.46 -8.31 20.32
N ARG A 345 18.47 -8.59 19.49
CA ARG A 345 19.26 -7.56 18.80
C ARG A 345 18.39 -6.75 17.84
N ASP A 346 17.55 -7.43 17.07
CA ASP A 346 16.66 -6.81 16.09
C ASP A 346 15.63 -5.91 16.79
N SER A 347 15.05 -6.37 17.91
CA SER A 347 14.10 -5.59 18.70
C SER A 347 14.73 -4.32 19.28
N ARG A 348 15.96 -4.41 19.83
CA ARG A 348 16.70 -3.23 20.30
C ARG A 348 16.97 -2.24 19.17
N LYS A 349 17.46 -2.73 18.02
CA LYS A 349 17.75 -1.89 16.85
C LYS A 349 16.48 -1.24 16.29
N ALA A 350 15.35 -1.97 16.27
CA ALA A 350 14.07 -1.43 15.87
C ALA A 350 13.64 -0.28 16.80
N ARG A 351 13.70 -0.47 18.12
CA ARG A 351 13.38 0.59 19.10
C ARG A 351 14.27 1.83 18.90
N ASP A 352 15.57 1.65 18.68
CA ASP A 352 16.50 2.77 18.42
C ASP A 352 16.17 3.52 17.12
N MET A 353 15.84 2.79 16.05
CA MET A 353 15.44 3.39 14.77
C MET A 353 14.13 4.16 14.90
N ILE A 354 13.14 3.59 15.59
CA ILE A 354 11.82 4.18 15.80
C ILE A 354 11.91 5.43 16.68
N ALA A 355 12.73 5.42 17.73
CA ALA A 355 12.94 6.59 18.61
C ALA A 355 13.53 7.80 17.85
N LYS A 356 14.37 7.54 16.86
CA LYS A 356 15.00 8.56 16.00
C LYS A 356 14.12 8.97 14.82
N ALA A 357 13.15 8.14 14.44
CA ALA A 357 12.29 8.42 13.30
C ALA A 357 11.41 9.66 13.54
N ARG A 358 11.21 10.43 12.48
CA ARG A 358 10.39 11.65 12.44
C ARG A 358 9.54 11.60 11.18
N PRO A 359 8.38 12.29 11.14
CA PRO A 359 7.65 12.46 9.89
C PRO A 359 8.57 13.04 8.80
N ILE A 360 8.49 12.49 7.59
CA ILE A 360 9.30 12.94 6.43
C ILE A 360 8.71 14.22 5.83
N SER A 361 7.39 14.37 5.90
CA SER A 361 6.64 15.51 5.38
C SER A 361 5.33 15.70 6.17
N GLU A 362 4.61 16.78 5.87
CA GLU A 362 3.24 16.98 6.39
C GLU A 362 2.29 15.83 6.00
N LEU A 363 2.45 15.26 4.80
CA LEU A 363 1.68 14.09 4.38
C LEU A 363 1.95 12.92 5.33
N ASP A 364 3.22 12.64 5.60
CA ASP A 364 3.64 11.53 6.47
C ASP A 364 3.11 11.69 7.90
N GLN A 365 3.05 12.94 8.40
CA GLN A 365 2.44 13.25 9.69
C GLN A 365 0.93 12.99 9.67
N LYS A 366 0.22 13.44 8.62
CA LYS A 366 -1.23 13.24 8.48
C LYS A 366 -1.64 11.78 8.30
N LEU A 367 -0.75 10.91 7.81
CA LEU A 367 -0.97 9.46 7.76
C LEU A 367 -1.03 8.82 9.16
N GLY A 368 -0.60 9.53 10.21
CA GLY A 368 -0.83 9.14 11.60
C GLY A 368 0.11 8.05 12.14
N PHE A 369 1.16 7.68 11.39
CA PHE A 369 2.22 6.79 11.89
C PHE A 369 3.27 7.53 12.72
N PHE A 370 3.37 8.85 12.58
CA PHE A 370 4.36 9.67 13.26
C PHE A 370 3.67 10.87 13.90
N ARG A 371 4.00 11.12 15.17
CA ARG A 371 3.52 12.27 15.95
C ARG A 371 4.58 13.35 15.97
#